data_AF-A0A7C1BC03-F1
#
_entry.id   AF-A0A7C1BC03-F1
#
_cell.length_a   1.000
_cell.length_b   1.000
_cell.length_c   1.000
_cell.angle_alpha   90.00
_cell.angle_beta   90.00
_cell.angle_gamma   90.00
#
_symmetry.space_group_name_H-M   'P 1'
#
loop_
_entity.id
_entity.type
_entity.pdbx_description
1 polymer ?
#
loop_
_entity_poly.entity_id
_entity_poly.type
_entity_poly.pdbx_seq_one_letter_code
_entity_poly.pdbx_strand_id
1 'polypeptide(L)'
;MNNVVVKLGKINRKKAAVIGHERSGTHFLMNTLAYNFGYISAPWFNFDFELGINFHAPQAILNILKQMHDKPVLNILKSHHPIEFFRDFIDYFAEQFFIFYIYRDPRDVMVSNWKLINFYHAQGWDEGP
;
A
#
# COMPACT_ATOMS: atom_id res chain seq x y z
N MET A 1 -9.71 -23.47 -5.38
CA MET A 1 -8.57 -22.60 -5.73
C MET A 1 -9.09 -21.54 -6.69
N ASN A 2 -9.27 -20.30 -6.23
CA ASN A 2 -9.70 -19.22 -7.11
C ASN A 2 -8.49 -18.77 -7.95
N ASN A 3 -8.63 -18.82 -9.27
CA ASN A 3 -7.62 -18.30 -10.19
C ASN A 3 -7.51 -16.79 -10.01
N VAL A 4 -6.44 -16.33 -9.36
CA VAL A 4 -6.10 -14.90 -9.28
C VAL A 4 -5.63 -14.47 -10.67
N VAL A 5 -6.48 -13.74 -11.39
CA VAL A 5 -6.12 -13.16 -12.69
C VAL A 5 -5.20 -11.96 -12.45
N VAL A 6 -3.90 -12.17 -12.58
CA VAL A 6 -2.91 -11.07 -12.50
C VAL A 6 -2.97 -10.26 -13.78
N LYS A 7 -3.46 -9.02 -13.71
CA LYS A 7 -3.37 -8.07 -14.82
C LYS A 7 -1.92 -7.60 -14.99
N LEU A 8 -1.36 -7.84 -16.18
CA LEU A 8 -0.03 -7.37 -16.53
C LEU A 8 -0.09 -5.95 -17.13
N GLY A 9 0.75 -5.05 -16.64
CA GLY A 9 0.96 -3.73 -17.21
C GLY A 9 1.92 -3.75 -18.41
N LYS A 10 1.97 -2.64 -19.16
CA LYS A 10 3.09 -2.40 -20.08
C LYS A 10 4.37 -2.26 -19.25
N ILE A 11 5.50 -2.74 -19.79
CA ILE A 11 6.83 -2.78 -19.13
C ILE A 11 7.27 -1.40 -18.61
N ASN A 12 6.69 -0.30 -19.11
CA ASN A 12 7.06 1.07 -18.74
C ASN A 12 5.97 1.86 -18.00
N ARG A 13 4.95 1.20 -17.45
CA ARG A 13 3.90 1.88 -16.67
C ARG A 13 4.34 1.99 -15.21
N LYS A 14 4.39 3.21 -14.66
CA LYS A 14 4.59 3.43 -13.21
C LYS A 14 3.55 2.67 -12.38
N LYS A 15 4.03 2.04 -11.31
CA LYS A 15 3.20 1.35 -10.31
C LYS A 15 2.47 2.38 -9.45
N ALA A 16 1.50 1.97 -8.63
CA ALA A 16 0.81 2.89 -7.71
C ALA A 16 1.24 2.60 -6.27
N ALA A 17 1.59 3.65 -5.53
CA ALA A 17 1.83 3.61 -4.10
C ALA A 17 0.79 4.49 -3.41
N VAL A 18 0.04 3.90 -2.48
CA VAL A 18 -0.92 4.59 -1.61
C VAL A 18 -0.30 4.68 -0.22
N ILE A 19 0.01 5.91 0.17
CA ILE A 19 0.61 6.23 1.47
C ILE A 19 -0.38 7.08 2.24
N GLY A 20 -0.50 6.84 3.54
CA GLY A 20 -1.28 7.69 4.42
C GLY A 20 -1.11 7.24 5.85
N HIS A 21 -1.55 8.04 6.82
CA HIS A 21 -1.63 7.54 8.18
C HIS A 21 -2.69 6.42 8.26
N GLU A 22 -2.52 5.47 9.18
CA GLU A 22 -3.55 4.47 9.48
C GLU A 22 -4.93 5.12 9.61
N ARG A 23 -5.97 4.44 9.13
CA ARG A 23 -7.38 4.88 9.19
C ARG A 23 -7.74 6.13 8.35
N SER A 24 -6.84 6.59 7.49
CA SER A 24 -7.09 7.74 6.60
C SER A 24 -7.92 7.40 5.35
N GLY A 25 -8.27 6.13 5.13
CA GLY A 25 -9.04 5.70 3.95
C GLY A 25 -8.19 5.12 2.82
N THR A 26 -7.02 4.55 3.14
CA THR A 26 -6.10 3.93 2.16
C THR A 26 -6.78 2.86 1.30
N HIS A 27 -7.58 1.97 1.90
CA HIS A 27 -8.33 0.94 1.15
C HIS A 27 -9.36 1.51 0.18
N PHE A 28 -10.04 2.59 0.55
CA PHE A 28 -10.99 3.27 -0.35
C PHE A 28 -10.27 3.81 -1.60
N LEU A 29 -9.10 4.45 -1.40
CA LEU A 29 -8.29 4.95 -2.50
C LEU A 29 -7.72 3.80 -3.35
N MET A 30 -7.23 2.72 -2.73
CA MET A 30 -6.75 1.53 -3.45
C MET A 30 -7.83 0.94 -4.35
N ASN A 31 -9.05 0.76 -3.84
CA ASN A 31 -10.18 0.22 -4.61
C ASN A 31 -10.60 1.18 -5.72
N THR A 32 -10.56 2.48 -5.47
CA THR A 32 -10.81 3.51 -6.51
C THR A 32 -9.78 3.41 -7.64
N LEU A 33 -8.49 3.25 -7.30
CA LEU A 33 -7.41 3.10 -8.27
C LEU A 33 -7.56 1.81 -9.10
N ALA A 34 -7.94 0.71 -8.44
CA ALA A 34 -8.15 -0.56 -9.11
C ALA A 34 -9.35 -0.51 -10.07
N TYR A 35 -10.48 0.04 -9.62
CA TYR A 35 -11.71 0.10 -10.38
C TYR A 35 -11.60 0.99 -11.63
N ASN A 36 -10.93 2.15 -11.49
CA ASN A 36 -10.95 3.17 -12.54
C ASN A 36 -9.70 3.16 -13.44
N PHE A 37 -8.55 2.68 -12.93
CA PHE A 37 -7.26 2.80 -13.64
C PHE A 37 -6.58 1.46 -13.91
N GLY A 38 -7.22 0.33 -13.55
CA GLY A 38 -6.72 -1.01 -13.84
C GLY A 38 -5.50 -1.44 -13.01
N TYR A 39 -5.31 -0.83 -11.83
CA TYR A 39 -4.41 -1.36 -10.81
C TYR A 39 -5.02 -2.57 -10.09
N ILE A 40 -4.23 -3.30 -9.29
CA ILE A 40 -4.69 -4.45 -8.51
C ILE A 40 -4.64 -4.08 -7.03
N SER A 41 -5.80 -3.99 -6.37
CA SER A 41 -5.92 -3.73 -4.93
C SER A 41 -5.92 -5.00 -4.07
N ALA A 42 -6.10 -6.18 -4.67
CA ALA A 42 -6.05 -7.48 -3.98
C ALA A 42 -5.45 -8.57 -4.91
N PRO A 43 -4.33 -9.23 -4.53
CA PRO A 43 -3.47 -8.90 -3.40
C PRO A 43 -2.78 -7.53 -3.61
N TRP A 44 -2.30 -6.88 -2.54
CA TRP A 44 -1.50 -5.65 -2.61
C TRP A 44 -0.18 -5.86 -1.87
N PHE A 45 0.82 -5.00 -2.13
CA PHE A 45 2.03 -5.00 -1.30
C PHE A 45 1.72 -4.32 0.01
N ASN A 46 1.57 -5.13 1.05
CA ASN A 46 1.25 -4.65 2.38
C ASN A 46 2.51 -4.56 3.22
N PHE A 47 2.85 -3.35 3.70
CA PHE A 47 3.96 -3.14 4.62
C PHE A 47 3.55 -3.19 6.10
N ASP A 48 2.28 -3.47 6.38
CA ASP A 48 1.72 -3.45 7.74
C ASP A 48 1.84 -4.81 8.47
N PHE A 49 2.00 -5.94 7.74
CA PHE A 49 2.02 -7.28 8.33
C PHE A 49 3.35 -8.03 8.08
N GLU A 50 3.80 -8.81 9.08
CA GLU A 50 5.04 -9.59 9.04
C GLU A 50 4.94 -10.81 8.11
N LEU A 51 5.25 -10.62 6.83
CA LEU A 51 5.47 -11.71 5.86
C LEU A 51 6.87 -12.37 5.99
N GLY A 52 7.48 -12.36 7.18
CA GLY A 52 8.86 -12.83 7.40
C GLY A 52 9.94 -11.88 6.86
N ILE A 53 9.55 -10.66 6.49
CA ILE A 53 10.43 -9.58 6.03
C ILE A 53 10.35 -8.46 7.06
N ASN A 54 11.49 -7.87 7.43
CA ASN A 54 11.49 -6.68 8.28
C ASN A 54 11.07 -5.45 7.45
N PHE A 55 9.77 -5.13 7.48
CA PHE A 55 9.21 -3.98 6.76
C PHE A 55 9.63 -2.63 7.32
N HIS A 56 10.27 -2.60 8.49
CA HIS A 56 10.85 -1.41 9.10
C HIS A 56 12.32 -1.17 8.74
N ALA A 57 12.90 -2.01 7.86
CA ALA A 57 14.25 -1.83 7.34
C ALA A 57 14.19 -1.22 5.91
N PRO A 58 14.43 0.10 5.74
CA PRO A 58 14.34 0.78 4.44
C PRO A 58 15.12 0.09 3.33
N GLN A 59 16.33 -0.38 3.63
CA GLN A 59 17.20 -1.03 2.65
C GLN A 59 16.66 -2.38 2.17
N ALA A 60 16.00 -3.14 3.06
CA ALA A 60 15.38 -4.42 2.68
C ALA A 60 14.22 -4.18 1.71
N ILE A 61 13.40 -3.16 2.00
CA ILE A 61 12.32 -2.74 1.10
C ILE A 61 12.84 -2.28 -0.25
N LEU A 62 13.86 -1.43 -0.27
CA LEU A 62 14.46 -0.98 -1.52
C LEU A 62 14.95 -2.16 -2.38
N ASN A 63 15.60 -3.16 -1.75
CA ASN A 63 16.08 -4.34 -2.46
C ASN A 63 14.94 -5.16 -3.08
N ILE A 64 13.81 -5.28 -2.38
CA ILE A 64 12.60 -5.93 -2.92
C ILE A 64 12.03 -5.11 -4.08
N LEU A 65 11.88 -3.79 -3.91
CA LEU A 65 11.36 -2.91 -4.96
C LEU A 65 12.21 -2.97 -6.24
N LYS A 66 13.54 -3.07 -6.12
CA LYS A 66 14.45 -3.27 -7.25
C LYS A 66 14.22 -4.61 -7.96
N GLN A 67 14.00 -5.70 -7.23
CA GLN A 67 13.69 -7.01 -7.84
C GLN A 67 12.33 -7.01 -8.57
N MET A 68 11.42 -6.15 -8.15
CA MET A 68 10.06 -6.04 -8.71
C MET A 68 9.89 -4.98 -9.80
N HIS A 69 10.91 -4.16 -10.02
CA HIS A 69 10.88 -3.02 -10.94
C HIS A 69 10.41 -3.46 -12.34
N ASP A 70 11.16 -4.35 -12.97
CA ASP A 70 10.91 -4.78 -14.37
C ASP A 70 9.74 -5.75 -14.51
N LYS A 71 9.12 -6.14 -13.39
CA LYS A 71 7.97 -7.04 -13.42
C LYS A 71 6.73 -6.24 -13.79
N PRO A 72 5.96 -6.65 -14.83
CA PRO A 72 4.76 -5.94 -15.29
C PRO A 72 3.55 -6.12 -14.34
N VAL A 73 3.79 -6.13 -13.03
CA VAL A 73 2.80 -6.36 -11.98
C VAL A 73 2.30 -5.01 -11.49
N LEU A 74 0.98 -4.81 -11.54
CA LEU A 74 0.30 -3.54 -11.21
C LEU A 74 -0.37 -3.53 -9.82
N ASN A 75 0.12 -4.38 -8.91
CA ASN A 75 -0.35 -4.39 -7.54
C ASN A 75 0.01 -3.06 -6.86
N ILE A 76 -0.97 -2.53 -6.13
CA ILE A 76 -0.79 -1.29 -5.38
C ILE A 76 0.14 -1.57 -4.19
N LEU A 77 1.06 -0.67 -3.93
CA LEU A 77 1.81 -0.65 -2.69
C LEU A 77 1.05 0.17 -1.65
N LYS A 78 0.84 -0.38 -0.46
CA LYS A 78 0.25 0.31 0.70
C LYS A 78 1.34 0.50 1.75
N SER A 79 1.45 1.70 2.31
CA SER A 79 2.34 1.96 3.44
C SER A 79 1.77 3.01 4.39
N HIS A 80 2.02 2.80 5.68
CA HIS A 80 1.79 3.79 6.75
C HIS A 80 3.08 4.44 7.24
N HIS A 81 4.23 4.11 6.64
CA HIS A 81 5.52 4.68 7.01
C HIS A 81 5.59 6.20 6.73
N PRO A 82 6.24 6.98 7.61
CA PRO A 82 6.42 8.40 7.40
C PRO A 82 7.48 8.67 6.32
N ILE A 83 7.58 9.91 5.83
CA ILE A 83 8.46 10.25 4.70
C ILE A 83 9.94 9.94 4.97
N GLU A 84 10.36 10.04 6.23
CA GLU A 84 11.71 9.74 6.71
C GLU A 84 12.13 8.31 6.38
N PHE A 85 11.19 7.36 6.35
CA PHE A 85 11.46 5.99 5.97
C PHE A 85 11.96 5.87 4.52
N PHE A 86 11.46 6.73 3.63
CA PHE A 86 11.79 6.70 2.21
C PHE A 86 12.97 7.61 1.86
N ARG A 87 13.50 8.38 2.82
CA ARG A 87 14.45 9.48 2.58
C ARG A 87 15.61 9.10 1.67
N ASP A 88 16.22 7.94 1.90
CA ASP A 88 17.43 7.51 1.20
C ASP A 88 17.18 6.96 -0.22
N PHE A 89 15.90 6.76 -0.59
CA PHE A 89 15.54 6.19 -1.89
C PHE A 89 14.29 6.84 -2.50
N ILE A 90 13.90 8.03 -2.04
CA ILE A 90 12.67 8.70 -2.48
C ILE A 90 12.68 9.03 -3.97
N ASP A 91 13.83 9.39 -4.52
CA ASP A 91 13.97 9.68 -5.95
C ASP A 91 13.70 8.44 -6.79
N TYR A 92 14.37 7.32 -6.46
CA TYR A 92 14.10 6.01 -7.07
C TYR A 92 12.62 5.62 -6.89
N PHE A 93 12.06 5.82 -5.70
CA PHE A 93 10.67 5.48 -5.42
C PHE A 93 9.70 6.29 -6.30
N ALA A 94 9.91 7.60 -6.45
CA ALA A 94 9.11 8.48 -7.27
C ALA A 94 9.28 8.25 -8.79
N GLU A 95 10.43 7.75 -9.22
CA GLU A 95 10.63 7.28 -10.60
C GLU A 95 9.75 6.05 -10.90
N GLN A 96 9.64 5.13 -9.95
CA GLN A 96 8.94 3.85 -10.13
C GLN A 96 7.43 3.90 -9.87
N PHE A 97 6.99 4.79 -8.98
CA PHE A 97 5.60 4.85 -8.51
C PHE A 97 4.95 6.20 -8.80
N PHE A 98 3.66 6.17 -9.15
CA PHE A 98 2.76 7.27 -8.83
C PHE A 98 2.45 7.20 -7.34
N ILE A 99 2.86 8.21 -6.60
CA ILE A 99 2.69 8.30 -5.15
C ILE A 99 1.41 9.08 -4.86
N PHE A 100 0.43 8.40 -4.26
CA PHE A 100 -0.81 8.99 -3.80
C PHE A 100 -0.76 9.05 -2.28
N TYR A 101 -0.74 10.27 -1.73
CA TYR A 101 -0.84 10.49 -0.30
C TYR A 101 -2.29 10.81 0.08
N ILE A 102 -2.86 10.08 1.02
CA ILE A 102 -4.19 10.36 1.57
C ILE A 102 -4.09 10.96 2.96
N TYR A 103 -4.72 12.13 3.11
CA TYR A 103 -4.87 12.82 4.38
C TYR A 103 -6.34 12.76 4.81
N ARG A 104 -6.54 12.57 6.11
CA ARG A 104 -7.83 12.69 6.77
C ARG A 104 -7.63 13.50 8.04
N ASP A 105 -8.65 14.26 8.45
CA ASP A 105 -8.62 15.01 9.70
C ASP A 105 -8.14 14.11 10.86
N PRO A 106 -7.11 14.52 11.62
CA PRO A 106 -6.52 13.67 12.65
C PRO A 106 -7.52 13.29 13.75
N ARG A 107 -8.51 14.13 14.03
CA ARG A 107 -9.56 13.81 15.02
C ARG A 107 -10.41 12.65 14.52
N ASP A 108 -10.79 12.66 13.25
CA ASP A 108 -11.54 11.57 12.63
C ASP A 108 -10.71 10.28 12.52
N VAL A 109 -9.41 10.42 12.25
CA VAL A 109 -8.47 9.30 12.26
C VAL A 109 -8.44 8.64 13.64
N MET A 110 -8.30 9.43 14.72
CA MET A 110 -8.26 8.90 16.09
C MET A 110 -9.58 8.25 16.49
N VAL A 111 -10.73 8.85 16.14
CA VAL A 111 -12.04 8.23 16.37
C VAL A 111 -12.17 6.92 15.59
N SER A 112 -11.75 6.89 14.33
CA SER A 112 -11.77 5.67 13.53
C SER A 112 -10.83 4.59 14.07
N ASN A 113 -9.66 4.98 14.57
CA ASN A 113 -8.69 4.04 15.13
C ASN A 113 -9.17 3.46 16.46
N TRP A 114 -9.76 4.30 17.32
CA TRP A 114 -10.38 3.83 18.55
C TRP A 114 -11.50 2.82 18.26
N LYS A 115 -12.33 3.07 17.23
CA LYS A 115 -13.35 2.12 16.78
C LYS A 115 -12.75 0.81 16.26
N LEU A 116 -11.64 0.87 15.51
CA LEU A 116 -10.93 -0.32 15.06
C LEU A 116 -10.54 -1.21 16.23
N ILE A 117 -9.80 -0.63 17.17
CA ILE A 117 -9.20 -1.34 18.30
C ILE A 117 -10.30 -1.91 19.22
N ASN A 118 -11.36 -1.15 19.50
CA ASN A 118 -12.33 -1.51 20.53
C ASN A 118 -13.58 -2.23 20.01
N PHE A 119 -13.93 -2.09 18.73
CA PHE A 119 -15.16 -2.67 18.17
C PHE A 119 -14.87 -3.63 17.03
N TYR A 120 -14.14 -3.20 16.01
CA TYR A 120 -14.02 -3.99 14.78
C TYR A 120 -13.11 -5.21 14.95
N HIS A 121 -11.99 -5.08 15.66
CA HIS A 121 -11.15 -6.23 16.00
C HIS A 121 -11.89 -7.26 16.87
N ALA A 122 -12.69 -6.79 17.83
CA ALA A 122 -13.50 -7.67 18.68
C ALA A 122 -14.57 -8.44 17.88
N GLN A 123 -14.97 -7.92 16.72
CA GLN A 123 -15.94 -8.55 15.81
C GLN A 123 -15.27 -9.38 14.70
N GLY A 124 -13.95 -9.55 14.74
CA GLY A 124 -13.20 -10.34 13.76
C GLY A 124 -13.10 -9.67 12.39
N TRP A 125 -13.31 -8.34 12.31
CA TRP A 125 -13.07 -7.61 11.07
C TRP A 125 -11.57 -7.43 10.85
N ASP A 126 -11.09 -7.91 9.71
CA ASP A 126 -9.71 -7.72 9.24
C ASP A 126 -9.65 -6.55 8.26
N GLU A 127 -8.62 -5.72 8.38
CA GLU A 127 -8.43 -4.51 7.61
C GLU A 127 -7.84 -4.85 6.23
N GLY A 128 -8.65 -5.49 5.38
CA GLY A 128 -8.29 -5.94 4.04
C GLY A 128 -9.49 -6.02 3.09
N PRO A 129 -9.31 -5.79 1.77
CA PRO A 129 -10.34 -5.82 0.76
C PRO A 129 -11.02 -7.20 0.60
#